data_AF-A0A1M5P0F1-F1
#
_entry.id   AF-A0A1M5P0F1-F1
#
_cell.length_a   1.000
_cell.length_b   1.000
_cell.length_c   1.000
_cell.angle_alpha   90.00
_cell.angle_beta   90.00
_cell.angle_gamma   90.00
#
_symmetry.space_group_name_H-M   'P 1'
#
loop_
_entity.id
_entity.type
_entity.pdbx_description
1 polymer ?
#
loop_
_entity_poly.entity_id
_entity_poly.type
_entity_poly.pdbx_seq_one_letter_code
_entity_poly.pdbx_strand_id
1 'polypeptide(L)'
;MQKKYVFWTGILSVILFVNTTIIAGFFHPNYNHFSQFISELYAVDAPNTDLIRFFGYLPSGILFIIFSLLAQKMTPKSRFKSIGFLGIIVGYGFGTIICAIYNCDTGCNPKFINPSLSQIIHNLTGMITYLIVPFSILLIAIASRNWKNSIQYTLISFIIFAISFTFVVVLNLNLDSPYKGLIQRIIEVSILFWIAYGAFYFSNKSFQQIRNLKSKI
;
A
#
# COMPACT_ATOMS: atom_id res chain seq x y z
N MET A 1 -17.29 -0.91 -18.14
CA MET A 1 -17.09 -1.94 -17.11
C MET A 1 -15.79 -1.75 -16.33
N GLN A 2 -14.60 -1.87 -16.95
CA GLN A 2 -13.30 -1.75 -16.26
C GLN A 2 -13.14 -0.48 -15.39
N LYS A 3 -13.65 0.68 -15.83
CA LYS A 3 -13.64 1.95 -15.06
C LYS A 3 -14.35 1.86 -13.71
N LYS A 4 -15.51 1.20 -13.68
CA LYS A 4 -16.28 0.99 -12.44
C LYS A 4 -15.51 0.05 -11.51
N TYR A 5 -14.93 -1.01 -12.06
CA TYR A 5 -14.14 -1.95 -11.27
C TYR A 5 -12.87 -1.33 -10.69
N VAL A 6 -12.05 -0.61 -11.47
CA VAL A 6 -10.84 0.03 -10.95
C VAL A 6 -11.17 1.08 -9.88
N PHE A 7 -12.28 1.80 -10.04
CA PHE A 7 -12.76 2.73 -9.03
C PHE A 7 -13.09 2.00 -7.72
N TRP A 8 -14.01 1.03 -7.77
CA TRP A 8 -14.47 0.36 -6.56
C TRP A 8 -13.40 -0.50 -5.91
N THR A 9 -12.53 -1.19 -6.66
CA THR A 9 -11.46 -1.97 -6.04
C THR A 9 -10.43 -1.08 -5.36
N GLY A 10 -10.12 0.09 -5.95
CA GLY A 10 -9.25 1.09 -5.31
C GLY A 10 -9.88 1.70 -4.05
N ILE A 11 -11.14 2.14 -4.12
CA ILE A 11 -11.81 2.77 -2.97
C ILE A 11 -12.14 1.76 -1.86
N LEU A 12 -12.68 0.59 -2.19
CA LEU A 12 -13.04 -0.42 -1.19
C LEU A 12 -11.80 -1.00 -0.51
N SER A 13 -10.67 -1.16 -1.22
CA SER A 13 -9.42 -1.61 -0.57
C SER A 13 -8.95 -0.64 0.50
N VAL A 14 -8.98 0.67 0.20
CA VAL A 14 -8.60 1.73 1.16
C VAL A 14 -9.58 1.79 2.33
N ILE A 15 -10.89 1.80 2.05
CA ILE A 15 -11.92 1.83 3.10
C ILE A 15 -11.78 0.61 4.02
N LEU A 16 -11.62 -0.58 3.45
CA LEU A 16 -11.50 -1.81 4.22
C LEU A 16 -10.25 -1.80 5.10
N PHE A 17 -9.09 -1.42 4.56
CA PHE A 17 -7.84 -1.33 5.31
C PHE A 17 -7.96 -0.34 6.47
N VAL A 18 -8.41 0.89 6.19
CA VAL A 18 -8.52 1.97 7.20
C VAL A 18 -9.53 1.61 8.29
N ASN A 19 -10.73 1.14 7.90
CA ASN A 19 -11.75 0.75 8.88
C ASN A 19 -11.28 -0.45 9.71
N THR A 20 -10.59 -1.42 9.12
CA THR A 20 -9.99 -2.53 9.87
C THR A 20 -9.01 -1.99 10.92
N THR A 21 -8.12 -1.07 10.56
CA THR A 21 -7.17 -0.46 11.50
C THR A 21 -7.86 0.30 12.63
N ILE A 22 -8.90 1.09 12.33
CA ILE A 22 -9.64 1.87 13.33
C ILE A 22 -10.43 0.95 14.27
N ILE A 23 -11.19 0.01 13.71
CA ILE A 23 -12.03 -0.91 14.48
C ILE A 23 -11.17 -1.82 15.35
N ALA A 24 -10.10 -2.41 14.80
CA ALA A 24 -9.19 -3.24 15.59
C ALA A 24 -8.53 -2.44 16.71
N GLY A 25 -8.11 -1.18 16.44
CA GLY A 25 -7.53 -0.31 17.46
C GLY A 25 -8.50 0.01 18.60
N PHE A 26 -9.77 0.22 18.28
CA PHE A 26 -10.81 0.45 19.28
C PHE A 26 -11.05 -0.76 20.20
N PHE A 27 -10.99 -1.97 19.65
CA PHE A 27 -11.21 -3.21 20.41
C PHE A 27 -9.93 -3.80 21.04
N HIS A 28 -8.77 -3.20 20.82
CA HIS A 28 -7.50 -3.67 21.39
C HIS A 28 -7.16 -2.88 22.67
N PRO A 29 -7.25 -3.50 23.87
CA PRO A 29 -6.93 -2.83 25.12
C PRO A 29 -5.51 -2.27 25.08
N ASN A 30 -5.35 -1.06 25.62
CA ASN A 30 -4.07 -0.35 25.69
C ASN A 30 -3.40 -0.06 24.34
N TYR A 31 -4.09 -0.28 23.22
CA TYR A 31 -3.54 0.03 21.90
C TYR A 31 -3.44 1.54 21.69
N ASN A 32 -2.29 2.00 21.22
CA ASN A 32 -2.04 3.41 20.94
C ASN A 32 -1.55 3.60 19.49
N HIS A 33 -2.34 4.34 18.70
CA HIS A 33 -2.05 4.62 17.28
C HIS A 33 -0.74 5.41 17.04
N PHE A 34 -0.17 6.07 18.04
CA PHE A 34 1.09 6.80 17.92
C PHE A 34 2.29 5.89 18.18
N SER A 35 2.21 5.04 19.19
CA SER A 35 3.35 4.25 19.64
C SER A 35 3.39 2.82 19.12
N GLN A 36 2.27 2.27 18.64
CA GLN A 36 2.18 0.87 18.20
C GLN A 36 1.94 0.74 16.71
N PHE A 37 2.56 -0.29 16.13
CA PHE A 37 2.42 -0.60 14.72
C PHE A 37 0.99 -1.05 14.38
N ILE A 38 0.59 -0.88 13.12
CA ILE A 38 -0.65 -1.46 12.59
C ILE A 38 -0.61 -2.98 12.70
N SER A 39 0.56 -3.61 12.51
CA SER A 39 0.73 -5.06 12.62
C SER A 39 0.45 -5.61 14.02
N GLU A 40 0.61 -4.79 15.06
CA GLU A 40 0.28 -5.20 16.44
C GLU A 40 -1.23 -5.41 16.63
N LEU A 41 -2.10 -4.81 15.80
CA LEU A 41 -3.55 -4.98 15.86
C LEU A 41 -4.04 -6.39 15.54
N TYR A 42 -3.15 -7.22 15.01
CA TYR A 42 -3.42 -8.61 14.69
C TYR A 42 -2.22 -9.50 15.01
N ALA A 43 -1.41 -9.11 16.00
CA ALA A 43 -0.40 -9.97 16.59
C ALA A 43 -1.04 -11.26 17.16
N VAL A 44 -0.23 -12.28 17.45
CA VAL A 44 -0.72 -13.60 17.90
C VAL A 44 -1.69 -13.50 19.11
N ASP A 45 -1.47 -12.56 20.02
CA ASP A 45 -2.25 -12.34 21.23
C ASP A 45 -3.28 -11.19 21.12
N ALA A 46 -3.42 -10.56 19.95
CA ALA A 46 -4.36 -9.47 19.76
C ALA A 46 -5.83 -9.95 19.85
N PRO A 47 -6.78 -9.08 20.23
CA PRO A 47 -8.20 -9.43 20.22
C PRO A 47 -8.71 -9.63 18.80
N ASN A 48 -9.54 -10.66 18.60
CA ASN A 48 -10.19 -10.97 17.32
C ASN A 48 -9.20 -11.16 16.14
N THR A 49 -7.96 -11.59 16.42
CA THR A 49 -6.86 -11.68 15.44
C THR A 49 -7.26 -12.28 14.10
N ASP A 50 -7.93 -13.44 14.07
CA ASP A 50 -8.31 -14.10 12.82
C ASP A 50 -9.35 -13.30 12.02
N LEU A 51 -10.30 -12.65 12.71
CA LEU A 51 -11.27 -11.77 12.07
C LEU A 51 -10.56 -10.58 11.39
N ILE A 52 -9.65 -9.93 12.12
CA ILE A 52 -8.89 -8.77 11.62
C ILE A 52 -7.99 -9.16 10.44
N ARG A 53 -7.31 -10.31 10.50
CA ARG A 53 -6.42 -10.82 9.45
C ARG A 53 -7.18 -11.20 8.19
N PHE A 54 -8.16 -12.10 8.33
CA PHE A 54 -8.77 -12.78 7.19
C PHE A 54 -9.94 -12.01 6.58
N PHE A 55 -10.61 -11.14 7.33
CA PHE A 55 -11.74 -10.35 6.83
C PHE A 55 -11.43 -8.86 6.64
N GLY A 56 -10.33 -8.37 7.23
CA GLY A 56 -9.89 -6.99 7.08
C GLY A 56 -8.71 -6.84 6.11
N TYR A 57 -7.51 -7.24 6.56
CA TYR A 57 -6.27 -6.97 5.81
C TYR A 57 -6.10 -7.87 4.58
N LEU A 58 -6.39 -9.18 4.66
CA LEU A 58 -6.24 -10.09 3.52
C LEU A 58 -7.11 -9.67 2.33
N PRO A 59 -8.42 -9.37 2.49
CA PRO A 59 -9.24 -8.94 1.35
C PRO A 59 -8.82 -7.55 0.83
N SER A 60 -8.31 -6.67 1.69
CA SER A 60 -7.71 -5.39 1.25
C SER A 60 -6.54 -5.63 0.29
N GLY A 61 -5.64 -6.56 0.65
CA GLY A 61 -4.53 -6.99 -0.21
C GLY A 61 -4.99 -7.52 -1.58
N ILE A 62 -6.01 -8.38 -1.61
CA ILE A 62 -6.62 -8.87 -2.86
C ILE A 62 -7.14 -7.70 -3.71
N LEU A 63 -7.86 -6.76 -3.10
CA LEU A 63 -8.40 -5.61 -3.81
C LEU A 63 -7.30 -4.67 -4.34
N PHE A 64 -6.18 -4.50 -3.61
CA PHE A 64 -5.01 -3.77 -4.10
C PHE A 64 -4.40 -4.41 -5.36
N ILE A 65 -4.31 -5.75 -5.40
CA ILE A 65 -3.85 -6.48 -6.60
C ILE A 65 -4.79 -6.22 -7.78
N ILE A 66 -6.10 -6.38 -7.58
CA ILE A 66 -7.10 -6.19 -8.64
C ILE A 66 -7.07 -4.74 -9.15
N PHE A 67 -7.02 -3.76 -8.23
CA PHE A 67 -6.86 -2.34 -8.58
C PHE A 67 -5.64 -2.12 -9.47
N SER A 68 -4.48 -2.62 -9.05
CA SER A 68 -3.22 -2.43 -9.76
C SER A 68 -3.21 -3.06 -11.14
N LEU A 69 -3.76 -4.28 -11.28
CA LEU A 69 -3.92 -4.95 -12.57
C LEU A 69 -4.83 -4.18 -13.53
N LEU A 70 -5.95 -3.63 -13.03
CA LEU A 70 -6.87 -2.84 -13.83
C LEU A 70 -6.25 -1.50 -14.24
N ALA A 71 -5.65 -0.77 -13.29
CA ALA A 71 -4.96 0.49 -13.53
C ALA A 71 -3.82 0.33 -14.56
N GLN A 72 -3.06 -0.77 -14.45
CA GLN A 72 -2.04 -1.12 -15.42
C GLN A 72 -2.65 -1.33 -16.81
N LYS A 73 -3.76 -2.05 -16.97
CA LYS A 73 -4.39 -2.25 -18.30
C LYS A 73 -4.88 -0.95 -18.95
N MET A 74 -5.19 0.06 -18.14
CA MET A 74 -5.79 1.32 -18.59
C MET A 74 -4.77 2.40 -18.99
N THR A 75 -3.48 2.14 -18.87
CA THR A 75 -2.40 3.12 -19.10
C THR A 75 -1.54 2.76 -20.33
N PRO A 76 -0.92 3.74 -21.03
CA PRO A 76 0.01 3.51 -22.14
C PRO A 76 1.09 2.47 -21.81
N LYS A 77 1.53 1.69 -22.81
CA LYS A 77 2.62 0.71 -22.63
C LYS A 77 3.92 1.45 -22.30
N SER A 78 4.63 1.00 -21.25
CA SER A 78 5.94 1.50 -20.85
C SER A 78 6.59 0.50 -19.91
N ARG A 79 7.92 0.30 -20.01
CA ARG A 79 8.66 -0.58 -19.10
C ARG A 79 8.55 -0.10 -17.64
N PHE A 80 8.70 1.21 -17.41
CA PHE A 80 8.60 1.80 -16.07
C PHE A 80 7.22 1.60 -15.45
N LYS A 81 6.15 1.78 -16.23
CA LYS A 81 4.79 1.45 -15.79
C LYS A 81 4.69 -0.03 -15.41
N SER A 82 5.17 -0.94 -16.26
CA SER A 82 5.02 -2.38 -16.02
C SER A 82 5.72 -2.82 -14.74
N ILE A 83 6.97 -2.38 -14.54
CA ILE A 83 7.74 -2.67 -13.33
C ILE A 83 7.10 -2.01 -12.11
N GLY A 84 6.66 -0.75 -12.22
CA GLY A 84 6.02 -0.04 -11.13
C GLY A 84 4.73 -0.73 -10.66
N PHE A 85 3.79 -1.04 -11.56
CA PHE A 85 2.57 -1.75 -11.16
C PHE A 85 2.83 -3.18 -10.67
N LEU A 86 3.84 -3.88 -11.21
CA LEU A 86 4.27 -5.18 -10.68
C LEU A 86 4.76 -5.04 -9.23
N GLY A 87 5.54 -4.00 -8.94
CA GLY A 87 6.01 -3.71 -7.59
C GLY A 87 4.89 -3.34 -6.62
N ILE A 88 3.81 -2.67 -7.05
CA ILE A 88 2.61 -2.48 -6.22
C ILE A 88 1.88 -3.81 -5.97
N ILE A 89 1.75 -4.67 -6.98
CA ILE A 89 1.11 -5.98 -6.85
C ILE A 89 1.86 -6.86 -5.86
N VAL A 90 3.18 -6.98 -6.02
CA VAL A 90 4.03 -7.82 -5.16
C VAL A 90 4.25 -7.19 -3.80
N GLY A 91 4.65 -5.92 -3.78
CA GLY A 91 5.02 -5.21 -2.56
C GLY A 91 3.83 -4.88 -1.69
N TYR A 92 2.76 -4.29 -2.23
CA TYR A 92 1.62 -3.86 -1.41
C TYR A 92 0.53 -4.92 -1.36
N GLY A 93 0.07 -5.41 -2.52
CA GLY A 93 -0.99 -6.42 -2.59
C GLY A 93 -0.64 -7.74 -1.90
N PHE A 94 0.37 -8.45 -2.43
CA PHE A 94 0.84 -9.69 -1.82
C PHE A 94 1.52 -9.45 -0.47
N GLY A 95 2.24 -8.33 -0.28
CA GLY A 95 2.81 -7.99 1.02
C GLY A 95 1.77 -7.92 2.13
N THR A 96 0.64 -7.23 1.91
CA THR A 96 -0.48 -7.19 2.88
C THR A 96 -1.05 -8.59 3.13
N ILE A 97 -1.23 -9.42 2.10
CA ILE A 97 -1.76 -10.78 2.24
C ILE A 97 -0.80 -11.65 3.06
N ILE A 98 0.49 -11.63 2.74
CA ILE A 98 1.51 -12.43 3.42
C ILE A 98 1.64 -11.98 4.87
N CYS A 99 1.68 -10.67 5.16
CA CYS A 99 1.70 -10.17 6.54
C CYS A 99 0.42 -10.53 7.32
N ALA A 100 -0.74 -10.65 6.65
CA ALA A 100 -1.97 -11.11 7.30
C ALA A 100 -1.92 -12.63 7.59
N ILE A 101 -1.38 -13.45 6.68
CA ILE A 101 -1.24 -14.90 6.87
C ILE A 101 -0.18 -15.21 7.92
N TYR A 102 0.96 -14.54 7.87
CA TYR A 102 2.06 -14.65 8.83
C TYR A 102 2.05 -13.39 9.70
N ASN A 103 1.20 -13.37 10.72
CA ASN A 103 1.15 -12.25 11.66
C ASN A 103 2.36 -12.25 12.60
N CYS A 104 2.68 -11.08 13.16
CA CYS A 104 3.83 -10.91 14.04
C CYS A 104 3.57 -11.55 15.43
N ASP A 105 4.64 -11.82 16.16
CA ASP A 105 4.61 -12.23 17.57
C ASP A 105 4.09 -11.07 18.43
N THR A 106 3.85 -11.33 19.71
CA THR A 106 3.41 -10.32 20.68
C THR A 106 4.29 -9.07 20.67
N GLY A 107 3.67 -7.90 20.52
CA GLY A 107 4.34 -6.60 20.40
C GLY A 107 5.22 -6.45 19.14
N CYS A 108 5.08 -7.34 18.16
CA CYS A 108 5.88 -7.45 16.94
C CYS A 108 7.42 -7.44 17.14
N ASN A 109 7.89 -7.76 18.35
CA ASN A 109 9.29 -8.01 18.73
C ASN A 109 10.34 -7.18 17.96
N PRO A 110 10.41 -5.84 18.16
CA PRO A 110 11.33 -4.99 17.40
C PRO A 110 12.82 -5.33 17.63
N LYS A 111 13.14 -5.93 18.79
CA LYS A 111 14.50 -6.37 19.14
C LYS A 111 14.87 -7.73 18.56
N PHE A 112 13.91 -8.41 17.91
CA PHE A 112 14.11 -9.69 17.25
C PHE A 112 14.72 -10.78 18.16
N ILE A 113 14.29 -10.81 19.42
CA ILE A 113 14.77 -11.78 20.42
C ILE A 113 13.94 -13.07 20.30
N ASN A 114 14.56 -14.18 19.92
CA ASN A 114 13.88 -15.49 19.74
C ASN A 114 12.59 -15.42 18.88
N PRO A 115 12.66 -14.88 17.65
CA PRO A 115 11.47 -14.68 16.82
C PRO A 115 10.88 -16.01 16.33
N SER A 116 9.55 -16.08 16.23
CA SER A 116 8.92 -17.18 15.52
C SER A 116 9.19 -17.12 14.01
N LEU A 117 8.99 -18.23 13.30
CA LEU A 117 9.07 -18.22 11.83
C LEU A 117 8.07 -17.24 11.21
N SER A 118 6.87 -17.10 11.81
CA SER A 118 5.86 -16.15 11.36
C SER A 118 6.37 -14.71 11.47
N GLN A 119 7.00 -14.35 12.60
CA GLN A 119 7.61 -13.04 12.81
C GLN A 119 8.73 -12.73 11.81
N ILE A 120 9.55 -13.73 11.48
CA ILE A 120 10.61 -13.58 10.45
C ILE A 120 9.99 -13.27 9.10
N ILE A 121 9.00 -14.06 8.67
CA ILE A 121 8.32 -13.86 7.39
C ILE A 121 7.60 -12.51 7.36
N HIS A 122 6.91 -12.14 8.44
CA HIS A 122 6.20 -10.87 8.59
C HIS A 122 7.14 -9.68 8.42
N ASN A 123 8.26 -9.64 9.16
CA ASN A 123 9.18 -8.52 9.13
C ASN A 123 9.91 -8.43 7.80
N LEU A 124 10.34 -9.56 7.23
CA LEU A 124 10.98 -9.58 5.91
C LEU A 124 10.02 -9.07 4.83
N THR A 125 8.76 -9.50 4.88
CA THR A 125 7.72 -9.02 3.96
C THR A 125 7.49 -7.53 4.13
N GLY A 126 7.30 -7.04 5.35
CA GLY A 126 7.12 -5.62 5.64
C GLY A 126 8.30 -4.75 5.17
N MET A 127 9.53 -5.22 5.38
CA MET A 127 10.73 -4.54 4.90
C MET A 127 10.76 -4.47 3.37
N ILE A 128 10.48 -5.58 2.69
CA ILE A 128 10.42 -5.63 1.21
C ILE A 128 9.31 -4.72 0.68
N THR A 129 8.12 -4.73 1.31
CA THR A 129 7.00 -3.85 0.98
C THR A 129 7.42 -2.38 1.08
N TYR A 130 7.99 -1.97 2.21
CA TYR A 130 8.40 -0.58 2.43
C TYR A 130 9.58 -0.12 1.58
N LEU A 131 10.41 -1.05 1.10
CA LEU A 131 11.42 -0.74 0.10
C LEU A 131 10.78 -0.58 -1.30
N ILE A 132 10.04 -1.58 -1.76
CA ILE A 132 9.59 -1.67 -3.16
C ILE A 132 8.50 -0.65 -3.49
N VAL A 133 7.54 -0.42 -2.58
CA VAL A 133 6.33 0.36 -2.90
C VAL A 133 6.64 1.82 -3.22
N PRO A 134 7.46 2.57 -2.45
CA PRO A 134 7.83 3.94 -2.81
C PRO A 134 8.50 4.02 -4.18
N PHE A 135 9.49 3.17 -4.46
CA PHE A 135 10.14 3.14 -5.78
C PHE A 135 9.17 2.76 -6.91
N SER A 136 8.20 1.89 -6.63
CA SER A 136 7.14 1.55 -7.59
C SER A 136 6.29 2.76 -7.94
N ILE A 137 5.91 3.58 -6.95
CA ILE A 137 5.20 4.84 -7.15
C ILE A 137 6.05 5.82 -7.95
N LEU A 138 7.36 5.91 -7.68
CA LEU A 138 8.29 6.74 -8.47
C LEU A 138 8.32 6.31 -9.95
N LEU A 139 8.44 5.02 -10.23
CA LEU A 139 8.45 4.51 -11.60
C LEU A 139 7.12 4.79 -12.32
N ILE A 140 6.00 4.66 -11.61
CA ILE A 140 4.68 5.04 -12.14
C ILE A 140 4.60 6.55 -12.38
N ALA A 141 5.14 7.39 -11.48
CA ALA A 141 5.20 8.83 -11.66
C ALA A 141 5.96 9.20 -12.95
N ILE A 142 7.15 8.63 -13.15
CA ILE A 142 7.95 8.82 -14.36
C ILE A 142 7.18 8.38 -15.61
N ALA A 143 6.56 7.20 -15.58
CA ALA A 143 5.76 6.71 -16.70
C ALA A 143 4.54 7.60 -16.98
N SER A 144 3.94 8.17 -15.93
CA SER A 144 2.72 8.97 -16.01
C SER A 144 2.91 10.32 -16.67
N ARG A 145 4.14 10.84 -16.78
CA ARG A 145 4.46 12.08 -17.52
C ARG A 145 3.96 12.07 -18.97
N ASN A 146 3.88 10.89 -19.58
CA ASN A 146 3.43 10.71 -20.96
C ASN A 146 1.95 10.31 -21.08
N TRP A 147 1.20 10.28 -19.97
CA TRP A 147 -0.22 9.96 -19.99
C TRP A 147 -1.04 11.23 -20.29
N LYS A 148 -2.27 11.04 -20.77
CA LYS A 148 -3.16 12.17 -21.06
C LYS A 148 -3.64 12.80 -19.75
N ASN A 149 -3.63 14.13 -19.66
CA ASN A 149 -4.14 14.91 -18.49
C ASN A 149 -3.50 14.53 -17.14
N SER A 150 -2.30 13.95 -17.14
CA SER A 150 -1.71 13.32 -15.96
C SER A 150 -0.86 14.22 -15.08
N ILE A 151 -0.78 15.53 -15.36
CA ILE A 151 0.13 16.45 -14.65
C ILE A 151 -0.10 16.37 -13.13
N GLN A 152 -1.34 16.49 -12.68
CA GLN A 152 -1.68 16.40 -11.26
C GLN A 152 -1.35 15.02 -10.67
N TYR A 153 -1.72 13.94 -11.35
CA TYR A 153 -1.41 12.57 -10.92
C TYR A 153 0.10 12.31 -10.81
N THR A 154 0.87 12.85 -11.76
CA THR A 154 2.33 12.77 -11.80
C THR A 154 2.93 13.49 -10.58
N LEU A 155 2.51 14.74 -10.34
CA LEU A 155 2.98 15.56 -9.22
C LEU A 155 2.65 14.91 -7.87
N ILE A 156 1.41 14.48 -7.68
CA ILE A 156 0.98 13.77 -6.48
C ILE A 156 1.81 12.49 -6.30
N SER A 157 2.04 11.72 -7.35
CA SER A 157 2.86 10.50 -7.25
C SER A 157 4.31 10.80 -6.83
N PHE A 158 4.93 11.88 -7.31
CA PHE A 158 6.26 12.30 -6.84
C PHE A 158 6.25 12.73 -5.36
N ILE A 159 5.22 13.47 -4.94
CA ILE A 159 5.06 13.89 -3.53
C ILE A 159 4.90 12.66 -2.63
N ILE A 160 4.04 11.71 -3.02
CA ILE A 160 3.81 10.49 -2.24
C ILE A 160 5.06 9.62 -2.21
N PHE A 161 5.81 9.50 -3.32
CA PHE A 161 7.12 8.86 -3.29
C PHE A 161 8.05 9.52 -2.27
N ALA A 162 8.19 10.85 -2.30
CA ALA A 162 9.06 11.56 -1.37
C ALA A 162 8.64 11.34 0.10
N ILE A 163 7.35 11.51 0.42
CA ILE A 163 6.84 11.31 1.77
C ILE A 163 7.04 9.86 2.21
N SER A 164 6.53 8.88 1.45
CA SER A 164 6.62 7.47 1.83
C SER A 164 8.08 7.02 1.98
N PHE A 165 8.96 7.35 1.02
CA PHE A 165 10.37 6.97 1.09
C PHE A 165 11.09 7.61 2.28
N THR A 166 10.91 8.92 2.49
CA THR A 166 11.50 9.61 3.65
C THR A 166 11.04 8.98 4.96
N PHE A 167 9.75 8.72 5.12
CA PHE A 167 9.24 8.15 6.36
C PHE A 167 9.62 6.67 6.54
N VAL A 168 9.82 5.90 5.46
CA VAL A 168 10.42 4.56 5.54
C VAL A 168 11.85 4.63 6.08
N VAL A 169 12.66 5.58 5.60
CA VAL A 169 14.03 5.79 6.13
C VAL A 169 13.96 6.20 7.60
N VAL A 170 13.10 7.16 7.96
CA VAL A 170 12.92 7.59 9.35
C VAL A 170 12.49 6.43 10.25
N LEU A 171 11.57 5.58 9.80
CA LEU A 171 11.10 4.42 10.57
C LEU A 171 12.24 3.44 10.88
N ASN A 172 13.03 3.07 9.85
CA ASN A 172 14.11 2.10 10.00
C ASN A 172 15.26 2.64 10.86
N LEU A 173 15.51 3.95 10.85
CA LEU A 173 16.50 4.57 11.72
C LEU A 173 16.01 4.72 13.17
N ASN A 174 14.71 4.58 13.44
CA ASN A 174 14.09 4.89 14.73
C ASN A 174 13.08 3.83 15.17
N LEU A 175 13.40 2.54 15.02
CA LEU A 175 12.49 1.42 15.35
C LEU A 175 12.05 1.39 16.82
N ASP A 176 12.88 1.91 17.73
CA ASP A 176 12.58 2.03 19.17
C ASP A 176 11.85 3.34 19.54
N SER A 177 11.48 4.16 18.55
CA SER A 177 10.80 5.44 18.81
C SER A 177 9.43 5.24 19.46
N PRO A 178 9.06 6.08 20.44
CA PRO A 178 7.71 6.11 20.99
C PRO A 178 6.64 6.56 19.97
N TYR A 179 7.05 7.01 18.78
CA TYR A 179 6.18 7.45 17.69
C TYR A 179 6.21 6.53 16.47
N LYS A 180 6.80 5.33 16.57
CA LYS A 180 6.94 4.38 15.44
C LYS A 180 5.60 4.06 14.76
N GLY A 181 4.51 4.00 15.52
CA GLY A 181 3.15 3.79 15.00
C GLY A 181 2.65 4.96 14.15
N LEU A 182 2.91 6.19 14.57
CA LEU A 182 2.59 7.39 13.79
C LEU A 182 3.41 7.44 12.49
N ILE A 183 4.72 7.18 12.59
CA ILE A 183 5.64 7.18 11.45
C ILE A 183 5.18 6.14 10.41
N GLN A 184 4.84 4.92 10.85
CA GLN A 184 4.28 3.89 9.98
C GLN A 184 2.97 4.36 9.31
N ARG A 185 2.07 4.98 10.06
CA ARG A 185 0.79 5.49 9.52
C ARG A 185 0.99 6.58 8.47
N ILE A 186 2.00 7.44 8.60
CA ILE A 186 2.29 8.44 7.56
C ILE A 186 2.66 7.76 6.24
N ILE A 187 3.45 6.69 6.29
CA ILE A 187 3.79 5.87 5.12
C ILE A 187 2.51 5.27 4.53
N GLU A 188 1.72 4.57 5.34
CA GLU A 188 0.51 3.87 4.88
C GLU A 188 -0.54 4.83 4.32
N VAL A 189 -0.86 5.92 5.04
CA VAL A 189 -1.83 6.92 4.59
C VAL A 189 -1.39 7.56 3.28
N SER A 190 -0.09 7.80 3.08
CA SER A 190 0.40 8.36 1.81
C SER A 190 0.17 7.40 0.64
N ILE A 191 0.43 6.10 0.81
CA ILE A 191 0.23 5.07 -0.21
C ILE A 191 -1.26 4.85 -0.47
N LEU A 192 -2.08 4.74 0.58
CA LEU A 192 -3.52 4.57 0.49
C LEU A 192 -4.19 5.77 -0.18
N PHE A 193 -3.74 6.98 0.13
CA PHE A 193 -4.19 8.19 -0.56
C PHE A 193 -3.87 8.13 -2.05
N TRP A 194 -2.66 7.68 -2.42
CA TRP A 194 -2.29 7.51 -3.82
C TRP A 194 -3.17 6.48 -4.55
N ILE A 195 -3.52 5.37 -3.90
CA ILE A 195 -4.46 4.37 -4.43
C ILE A 195 -5.85 4.98 -4.62
N ALA A 196 -6.38 5.67 -3.61
CA ALA A 196 -7.70 6.32 -3.69
C ALA A 196 -7.73 7.38 -4.79
N TYR A 197 -6.73 8.26 -4.85
CA TYR A 197 -6.61 9.26 -5.92
C TYR A 197 -6.47 8.61 -7.30
N GLY A 198 -5.68 7.55 -7.40
CA GLY A 198 -5.57 6.74 -8.61
C GLY A 198 -6.90 6.12 -9.04
N ALA A 199 -7.72 5.65 -8.12
CA ALA A 199 -9.06 5.14 -8.40
C ALA A 199 -9.93 6.20 -9.10
N PHE A 200 -9.93 7.44 -8.59
CA PHE A 200 -10.61 8.57 -9.24
C PHE A 200 -10.01 8.87 -10.62
N TYR A 201 -8.68 8.98 -10.70
CA TYR A 201 -7.96 9.26 -11.95
C TYR A 201 -8.28 8.22 -13.03
N PHE A 202 -8.12 6.93 -12.77
CA PHE A 202 -8.36 5.89 -13.78
C PHE A 202 -9.85 5.71 -14.14
N SER A 203 -10.77 6.06 -13.24
CA SER A 203 -12.21 5.96 -13.51
C SER A 203 -12.74 7.06 -14.43
N ASN A 204 -12.08 8.21 -14.49
CA ASN A 204 -12.58 9.38 -15.19
C ASN A 204 -12.33 9.28 -16.71
N LYS A 205 -13.35 9.68 -17.49
CA LYS A 205 -13.39 9.54 -18.95
C LYS A 205 -12.34 10.39 -19.68
N SER A 206 -11.88 11.48 -19.08
CA SER A 206 -10.89 12.39 -19.70
C SER A 206 -9.49 11.78 -19.89
N PHE A 207 -9.20 10.67 -19.21
CA PHE A 207 -7.88 10.01 -19.18
C PHE A 207 -7.71 8.88 -20.18
N GLN A 208 -8.68 8.70 -21.11
CA GLN A 208 -8.56 7.73 -22.19
C GLN A 208 -7.35 8.02 -23.09
N GLN A 209 -6.53 6.99 -23.33
CA GLN A 209 -5.60 6.94 -24.45
C GLN A 209 -6.29 7.47 -25.71
N ILE A 210 -5.77 8.55 -26.27
CA ILE A 210 -5.44 8.73 -27.69
C ILE A 210 -4.47 9.92 -27.71
N ARG A 211 -3.19 9.61 -27.87
CA ARG A 211 -2.44 10.24 -28.94
C ARG A 211 -2.17 9.11 -29.93
N ASN A 212 -3.12 8.88 -30.84
CA ASN A 212 -2.75 8.45 -32.18
C ASN A 212 -2.05 9.66 -32.80
N LEU A 213 -0.81 9.92 -32.40
CA LEU A 213 0.08 10.61 -33.30
C LEU A 213 0.36 9.58 -34.39
N LYS A 214 -0.32 9.80 -35.51
CA LYS A 214 0.03 9.26 -36.82
C LYS A 214 1.56 9.07 -36.91
N SER A 215 2.02 7.83 -37.05
CA SER A 215 3.08 7.52 -38.00
C SER A 215 2.37 7.25 -39.34
N LYS A 216 1.87 8.25 -40.08
CA LYS A 216 2.63 9.10 -41.01
C LYS A 216 4.04 9.43 -40.56
N ILE A 217 5.00 8.57 -40.89
CA ILE A 217 5.89 8.67 -42.06
C ILE A 217 6.25 7.24 -42.44
#